data_AF-A0A1X9LI77-F1
#
_entry.id   AF-A0A1X9LI77-F1
#
_cell.length_a   1.000
_cell.length_b   1.000
_cell.length_c   1.000
_cell.angle_alpha   90.00
_cell.angle_beta   90.00
_cell.angle_gamma   90.00
#
_symmetry.space_group_name_H-M   'P 1'
#
loop_
_entity.id
_entity.type
_entity.pdbx_description
1 polymer ?
#
loop_
_entity_poly.entity_id
_entity_poly.type
_entity_poly.pdbx_seq_one_letter_code
_entity_poly.pdbx_strand_id
1 'polypeptide(L)'
;MDFLDVVRRRKTTNGPFLPDPVRPEHQRLLMEVAGRAPSQLNSQPWRFVIVENRDTIERVAEISGSSMTEAMSNGTFFERYKPYFRFSAEEMREKRSGMLFDRLPAALKPFTKQVFTPRGQKMMNTFRVPQTLGEENRKLVAGSPLLLGVMLDRSEYRPGELSSFYSVFSMGAAMENVWLTTVELGMGIQFVSFPMEVPGKWALLEELLRVPPELELMAVYRLGYVPVEQRRPAIDWSSHERKLASQYVFRETCETPQQGWDDPEDR
;
A
#
# COMPACT_ATOMS: atom_id res chain seq x y z
N MET A 1 -1.80 -23.88 5.88
CA MET A 1 -0.73 -22.97 6.33
C MET A 1 -0.96 -22.71 7.81
N ASP A 2 0.08 -22.58 8.65
CA ASP A 2 -0.18 -22.14 10.03
C ASP A 2 -0.37 -20.60 10.10
N PHE A 3 -0.84 -20.08 11.23
CA PHE A 3 -1.10 -18.66 11.38
C PHE A 3 0.17 -17.79 11.25
N LEU A 4 1.29 -18.25 11.80
CA LEU A 4 2.53 -17.47 11.78
C LEU A 4 3.13 -17.41 10.37
N ASP A 5 2.97 -18.48 9.58
CA ASP A 5 3.29 -18.51 8.16
C ASP A 5 2.49 -17.47 7.39
N VAL A 6 1.18 -17.33 7.67
CA VAL A 6 0.34 -16.30 7.04
C VAL A 6 0.90 -14.90 7.35
N VAL A 7 1.17 -14.61 8.63
CA VAL A 7 1.70 -13.31 9.08
C VAL A 7 3.06 -13.01 8.43
N ARG A 8 3.96 -14.01 8.35
CA ARG A 8 5.30 -13.87 7.77
C ARG A 8 5.27 -13.69 6.25
N ARG A 9 4.34 -14.35 5.56
CA ARG A 9 4.21 -14.30 4.09
C ARG A 9 3.39 -13.10 3.59
N ARG A 10 2.53 -12.51 4.44
CA ARG A 10 1.72 -11.35 4.10
C ARG A 10 2.59 -10.21 3.56
N LYS A 11 2.23 -9.75 2.36
CA LYS A 11 2.91 -8.64 1.68
C LYS A 11 1.95 -7.86 0.79
N THR A 12 2.35 -6.66 0.42
CA THR A 12 1.70 -5.91 -0.66
C THR A 12 2.05 -6.55 -2.00
N THR A 13 1.06 -6.75 -2.86
CA THR A 13 1.29 -7.32 -4.20
C THR A 13 1.37 -6.22 -5.25
N ASN A 14 2.61 -5.89 -5.65
CA ASN A 14 2.89 -4.80 -6.60
C ASN A 14 2.82 -5.24 -8.08
N GLY A 15 2.76 -6.54 -8.36
CA GLY A 15 2.64 -7.08 -9.71
C GLY A 15 1.19 -7.34 -10.16
N PRO A 16 0.96 -7.77 -11.41
CA PRO A 16 -0.39 -8.02 -11.92
C PRO A 16 -1.10 -9.15 -11.15
N PHE A 17 -2.43 -9.06 -11.08
CA PHE A 17 -3.28 -10.18 -10.66
C PHE A 17 -3.70 -11.02 -11.87
N LEU A 18 -4.14 -12.24 -11.61
CA LEU A 18 -4.85 -13.05 -12.59
C LEU A 18 -6.19 -12.37 -12.95
N PRO A 19 -6.67 -12.51 -14.19
CA PRO A 19 -7.91 -11.88 -14.66
C PRO A 19 -9.17 -12.56 -14.10
N ASP A 20 -9.02 -13.73 -13.47
CA ASP A 20 -10.10 -14.49 -12.87
C ASP A 20 -10.89 -13.63 -11.87
N PRO A 21 -12.24 -13.55 -11.99
CA PRO A 21 -13.08 -12.88 -11.01
C PRO A 21 -12.85 -13.46 -9.61
N VAL A 22 -12.84 -12.59 -8.60
CA VAL A 22 -12.76 -13.04 -7.20
C VAL A 22 -14.07 -13.73 -6.86
N ARG A 23 -14.01 -15.00 -6.43
CA ARG A 23 -15.22 -15.79 -6.16
C ARG A 23 -16.11 -15.13 -5.09
N PRO A 24 -17.45 -15.15 -5.22
CA PRO A 24 -18.35 -14.53 -4.24
C PRO A 24 -18.14 -15.00 -2.80
N GLU A 25 -17.80 -16.29 -2.61
CA GLU A 25 -17.48 -16.84 -1.29
C GLU A 25 -16.21 -16.24 -0.68
N HIS A 26 -15.22 -15.88 -1.50
CA HIS A 26 -14.01 -15.19 -1.04
C HIS A 26 -14.31 -13.75 -0.69
N GLN A 27 -15.11 -13.04 -1.49
CA GLN A 27 -15.53 -11.68 -1.19
C GLN A 27 -16.28 -11.62 0.14
N ARG A 28 -17.23 -12.55 0.36
CA ARG A 28 -17.96 -12.67 1.62
C ARG A 28 -17.01 -12.96 2.79
N LEU A 29 -16.07 -13.89 2.63
CA LEU A 29 -15.10 -14.20 3.66
C LEU A 29 -14.24 -12.97 4.02
N LEU A 30 -13.76 -12.22 3.04
CA LEU A 30 -12.99 -11.00 3.27
C LEU A 30 -13.79 -9.97 4.09
N MET A 31 -15.09 -9.81 3.83
CA MET A 31 -15.93 -8.90 4.60
C MET A 31 -16.27 -9.45 5.99
N GLU A 32 -16.48 -10.76 6.11
CA GLU A 32 -16.70 -11.40 7.41
C GLU A 32 -15.51 -11.17 8.34
N VAL A 33 -14.29 -11.47 7.89
CA VAL A 33 -13.08 -11.29 8.71
C VAL A 33 -12.78 -9.83 9.02
N ALA A 34 -13.11 -8.90 8.13
CA ALA A 34 -13.03 -7.47 8.40
C ALA A 34 -13.94 -7.08 9.58
N GLY A 35 -15.18 -7.58 9.60
CA GLY A 35 -16.14 -7.34 10.68
C GLY A 35 -15.78 -7.99 12.02
N ARG A 36 -14.83 -8.94 12.04
CA ARG A 36 -14.32 -9.55 13.29
C ARG A 36 -13.25 -8.71 14.00
N ALA A 37 -12.80 -7.61 13.40
CA ALA A 37 -11.79 -6.78 14.02
C ALA A 37 -12.29 -6.11 15.32
N PRO A 38 -11.39 -5.85 16.29
CA PRO A 38 -11.75 -5.07 17.46
C PRO A 38 -12.10 -3.63 17.07
N SER A 39 -13.06 -3.04 17.77
CA SER A 39 -13.36 -1.62 17.69
C SER A 39 -13.69 -1.05 19.06
N GLN A 40 -13.36 0.23 19.26
CA GLN A 40 -13.64 0.88 20.53
C GLN A 40 -15.16 0.90 20.79
N LEU A 41 -15.58 0.51 22.00
CA LEU A 41 -17.01 0.40 22.37
C LEU A 41 -17.83 -0.50 21.41
N ASN A 42 -17.17 -1.36 20.65
CA ASN A 42 -17.78 -2.14 19.56
C ASN A 42 -18.47 -1.26 18.48
N SER A 43 -17.95 -0.04 18.23
CA SER A 43 -18.56 0.94 17.33
C SER A 43 -18.58 0.53 15.85
N GLN A 44 -17.69 -0.38 15.43
CA GLN A 44 -17.60 -0.91 14.06
C GLN A 44 -17.75 0.20 12.98
N PRO A 45 -16.86 1.21 12.99
CA PRO A 45 -17.07 2.45 12.25
C PRO A 45 -16.79 2.31 10.76
N TRP A 46 -16.26 1.17 10.31
CA TRP A 46 -15.91 0.92 8.92
C TRP A 46 -17.15 0.66 8.06
N ARG A 47 -17.09 1.11 6.81
CA ARG A 47 -17.96 0.66 5.71
C ARG A 47 -17.07 0.20 4.57
N PHE A 48 -17.63 -0.65 3.71
CA PHE A 48 -16.91 -1.21 2.56
C PHE A 48 -17.77 -1.13 1.31
N VAL A 49 -17.13 -0.87 0.17
CA VAL A 49 -17.74 -0.98 -1.16
C VAL A 49 -16.89 -1.91 -2.00
N ILE A 50 -17.52 -2.93 -2.57
CA ILE A 50 -16.88 -3.88 -3.47
C ILE A 50 -17.21 -3.48 -4.90
N VAL A 51 -16.20 -3.37 -5.76
CA VAL A 51 -16.35 -2.92 -7.14
C VAL A 51 -15.78 -3.97 -8.09
N GLU A 52 -16.66 -4.55 -8.89
CA GLU A 52 -16.34 -5.49 -9.98
C GLU A 52 -16.67 -4.89 -11.36
N ASN A 53 -17.40 -3.77 -11.39
CA ASN A 53 -17.80 -3.11 -12.64
C ASN A 53 -16.55 -2.63 -13.39
N ARG A 54 -16.37 -3.15 -14.61
CA ARG A 54 -15.18 -2.91 -15.43
C ARG A 54 -15.00 -1.45 -15.83
N ASP A 55 -16.09 -0.74 -16.11
CA ASP A 55 -16.02 0.68 -16.43
C ASP A 55 -15.56 1.49 -15.22
N THR A 56 -16.11 1.21 -14.03
CA THR A 56 -15.67 1.84 -12.78
C THR A 56 -14.19 1.57 -12.52
N ILE A 57 -13.75 0.32 -12.64
CA ILE A 57 -12.33 -0.05 -12.44
C ILE A 57 -11.41 0.69 -13.41
N GLU A 58 -11.80 0.80 -14.69
CA GLU A 58 -11.01 1.53 -15.69
C GLU A 58 -10.90 3.01 -15.33
N ARG A 59 -11.96 3.62 -14.81
CA ARG A 59 -11.95 5.05 -14.43
C ARG A 59 -11.10 5.28 -13.19
N VAL A 60 -11.14 4.38 -12.21
CA VAL A 60 -10.19 4.40 -11.07
C VAL A 60 -8.75 4.24 -11.58
N ALA A 61 -8.52 3.38 -12.57
CA ALA A 61 -7.20 3.18 -13.15
C ALA A 61 -6.67 4.43 -13.85
N GLU A 62 -7.49 5.08 -14.67
CA GLU A 62 -7.17 6.36 -15.34
C GLU A 62 -6.80 7.45 -14.33
N ILE A 63 -7.61 7.60 -13.27
CA ILE A 63 -7.34 8.54 -12.18
C ILE A 63 -6.00 8.20 -11.53
N SER A 64 -5.78 6.95 -11.12
CA SER A 64 -4.55 6.50 -10.47
C SER A 64 -3.30 6.72 -11.33
N GLY A 65 -3.33 6.33 -12.60
CA GLY A 65 -2.19 6.48 -13.51
C GLY A 65 -1.87 7.95 -13.80
N SER A 66 -2.90 8.78 -13.99
CA SER A 66 -2.72 10.23 -14.16
C SER A 66 -2.17 10.89 -12.90
N SER A 67 -2.65 10.50 -11.72
CA SER A 67 -2.16 11.00 -10.43
C SER A 67 -0.71 10.60 -10.19
N MET A 68 -0.31 9.36 -10.51
CA MET A 68 1.10 8.95 -10.41
C MET A 68 1.97 9.78 -11.36
N THR A 69 1.54 9.97 -12.61
CA THR A 69 2.26 10.79 -13.58
C THR A 69 2.51 12.20 -13.03
N GLU A 70 1.47 12.82 -12.48
CA GLU A 70 1.53 14.17 -11.93
C GLU A 70 2.41 14.26 -10.69
N ALA A 71 2.19 13.38 -9.69
CA ALA A 71 2.96 13.34 -8.45
C ALA A 71 4.47 13.12 -8.71
N MET A 72 4.79 12.22 -9.65
CA MET A 72 6.18 11.96 -10.05
C MET A 72 6.77 13.10 -10.88
N SER A 73 5.97 13.84 -11.66
CA SER A 73 6.46 14.95 -12.49
C SER A 73 6.79 16.20 -11.66
N ASN A 74 6.02 16.43 -10.59
CA ASN A 74 6.15 17.60 -9.71
C ASN A 74 7.27 17.45 -8.66
N GLY A 75 7.85 16.25 -8.51
CA GLY A 75 8.98 15.99 -7.62
C GLY A 75 8.65 15.90 -6.12
N THR A 76 7.47 16.36 -5.70
CA THR A 76 7.00 16.35 -4.31
C THR A 76 6.97 14.93 -3.71
N PHE A 77 6.64 13.92 -4.53
CA PHE A 77 6.67 12.53 -4.12
C PHE A 77 8.08 12.10 -3.69
N PHE A 78 9.09 12.43 -4.49
CA PHE A 78 10.46 12.05 -4.20
C PHE A 78 10.99 12.76 -2.96
N GLU A 79 10.69 14.04 -2.78
CA GLU A 79 11.10 14.80 -1.59
C GLU A 79 10.52 14.20 -0.30
N ARG A 80 9.22 13.84 -0.31
CA ARG A 80 8.52 13.26 0.82
C ARG A 80 9.03 11.87 1.19
N TYR A 81 9.27 11.01 0.20
CA TYR A 81 9.59 9.59 0.43
C TYR A 81 11.07 9.24 0.36
N LYS A 82 11.95 10.20 0.02
CA LYS A 82 13.41 10.04 0.02
C LYS A 82 13.97 9.33 1.27
N PRO A 83 13.51 9.61 2.50
CA PRO A 83 14.00 8.92 3.70
C PRO A 83 13.78 7.40 3.71
N TYR A 84 12.94 6.87 2.82
CA TYR A 84 12.63 5.43 2.72
C TYR A 84 13.30 4.74 1.52
N PHE A 85 14.04 5.44 0.67
CA PHE A 85 14.76 4.82 -0.43
C PHE A 85 16.17 4.39 0.00
N ARG A 86 16.58 3.19 -0.39
CA ARG A 86 17.87 2.58 -0.06
C ARG A 86 18.59 2.17 -1.32
N PHE A 87 19.89 2.46 -1.39
CA PHE A 87 20.71 2.23 -2.58
C PHE A 87 21.91 1.30 -2.33
N SER A 88 22.08 0.82 -1.10
CA SER A 88 23.06 -0.21 -0.78
C SER A 88 22.50 -1.24 0.20
N ALA A 89 23.02 -2.47 0.13
CA ALA A 89 22.69 -3.52 1.08
C ALA A 89 23.14 -3.16 2.51
N GLU A 90 24.23 -2.40 2.65
CA GLU A 90 24.70 -1.90 3.94
C GLU A 90 23.69 -0.94 4.58
N GLU A 91 23.20 0.04 3.82
CA GLU A 91 22.16 0.97 4.28
C GLU A 91 20.88 0.22 4.69
N MET A 92 20.50 -0.81 3.91
CA MET A 92 19.34 -1.65 4.24
C MET A 92 19.56 -2.49 5.51
N ARG A 93 20.76 -3.05 5.71
CA ARG A 93 21.09 -3.83 6.92
C ARG A 93 21.06 -2.99 8.18
N GLU A 94 21.47 -1.72 8.11
CA GLU A 94 21.44 -0.80 9.24
C GLU A 94 19.99 -0.31 9.53
N LYS A 95 19.32 0.25 8.50
CA LYS A 95 18.00 0.87 8.69
C LYS A 95 16.85 -0.12 8.80
N ARG A 96 16.97 -1.29 8.15
CA ARG A 96 16.01 -2.41 8.13
C ARG A 96 14.56 -2.00 7.84
N SER A 97 14.41 -0.94 7.06
CA SER A 97 13.15 -0.30 6.69
C SER A 97 13.32 0.48 5.39
N GLY A 98 12.23 0.62 4.65
CA GLY A 98 12.21 1.27 3.35
C GLY A 98 12.31 0.29 2.17
N MET A 99 12.65 0.83 1.01
CA MET A 99 12.71 0.16 -0.28
C MET A 99 14.16 0.13 -0.77
N LEU A 100 14.74 -1.06 -0.88
CA LEU A 100 16.04 -1.29 -1.47
C LEU A 100 15.91 -1.46 -2.98
N PHE A 101 16.46 -0.53 -3.74
CA PHE A 101 16.55 -0.63 -5.19
C PHE A 101 17.67 -1.59 -5.59
N ASP A 102 17.38 -2.89 -5.50
CA ASP A 102 18.31 -4.00 -5.81
C ASP A 102 18.36 -4.32 -7.31
N ARG A 103 17.31 -3.96 -8.07
CA ARG A 103 17.21 -4.12 -9.52
C ARG A 103 17.27 -2.75 -10.20
N LEU A 104 18.49 -2.31 -10.51
CA LEU A 104 18.74 -1.13 -11.31
C LEU A 104 19.75 -1.43 -12.42
N PRO A 105 19.52 -0.98 -13.67
CA PRO A 105 20.51 -1.05 -14.73
C PRO A 105 21.86 -0.49 -14.25
N ALA A 106 22.96 -1.19 -14.52
CA ALA A 106 24.28 -0.83 -14.01
C ALA A 106 24.69 0.61 -14.38
N ALA A 107 24.29 1.08 -15.56
CA ALA A 107 24.51 2.43 -16.04
C ALA A 107 23.81 3.52 -15.19
N LEU A 108 22.72 3.19 -14.49
CA LEU A 108 21.95 4.13 -13.66
C LEU A 108 22.44 4.20 -12.21
N LYS A 109 23.17 3.18 -11.73
CA LYS A 109 23.65 3.09 -10.33
C LYS A 109 24.42 4.34 -9.84
N PRO A 110 25.34 4.94 -10.62
CA PRO A 110 26.07 6.14 -10.19
C PRO A 110 25.19 7.39 -10.05
N PHE A 111 24.03 7.38 -10.71
CA PHE A 111 23.13 8.54 -10.84
C PHE A 111 21.89 8.43 -9.95
N THR A 112 21.74 7.35 -9.18
CA THR A 112 20.55 7.10 -8.33
C THR A 112 20.30 8.21 -7.33
N LYS A 113 21.35 8.75 -6.71
CA LYS A 113 21.20 9.88 -5.78
C LYS A 113 20.88 11.20 -6.49
N GLN A 114 21.16 11.29 -7.80
CA GLN A 114 20.89 12.49 -8.58
C GLN A 114 19.43 12.61 -9.01
N VAL A 115 18.65 11.52 -9.04
CA VAL A 115 17.22 11.59 -9.37
C VAL A 115 16.43 12.45 -8.38
N PHE A 116 16.94 12.60 -7.15
CA PHE A 116 16.39 13.47 -6.10
C PHE A 116 16.82 14.93 -6.20
N THR A 117 17.51 15.32 -7.27
CA THR A 117 17.92 16.71 -7.49
C THR A 117 16.99 17.37 -8.52
N PRO A 118 16.85 18.70 -8.51
CA PRO A 118 16.07 19.40 -9.54
C PRO A 118 16.51 19.06 -10.98
N ARG A 119 17.82 18.84 -11.18
CA ARG A 119 18.38 18.41 -12.47
C ARG A 119 17.97 16.98 -12.84
N GLY A 120 17.97 16.06 -11.87
CA GLY A 120 17.49 14.70 -12.06
C GLY A 120 16.00 14.63 -12.36
N GLN A 121 15.19 15.42 -11.66
CA GLN A 121 13.75 15.55 -11.95
C GLN A 121 13.49 16.03 -13.37
N LYS A 122 14.20 17.09 -13.80
CA LYS A 122 14.10 17.60 -15.18
C LYS A 122 14.48 16.53 -16.21
N MET A 123 15.50 15.73 -15.92
CA MET A 123 15.93 14.62 -16.77
C MET A 123 14.85 13.52 -16.84
N MET A 124 14.29 13.08 -15.70
CA MET A 124 13.19 12.10 -15.65
C MET A 124 11.98 12.56 -16.47
N ASN A 125 11.60 13.84 -16.35
CA ASN A 125 10.50 14.43 -17.12
C ASN A 125 10.81 14.45 -18.63
N THR A 126 12.04 14.81 -19.01
CA THR A 126 12.48 14.83 -20.42
C THR A 126 12.37 13.45 -21.07
N PHE A 127 12.71 12.39 -20.34
CA PHE A 127 12.63 11.02 -20.81
C PHE A 127 11.26 10.36 -20.59
N ARG A 128 10.24 11.12 -20.19
CA ARG A 128 8.86 10.65 -19.95
C ARG A 128 8.75 9.46 -18.98
N VAL A 129 9.66 9.41 -17.99
CA VAL A 129 9.64 8.37 -16.96
C VAL A 129 8.34 8.42 -16.13
N PRO A 130 7.86 9.59 -15.67
CA PRO A 130 6.59 9.67 -14.94
C PRO A 130 5.39 9.10 -15.69
N GLN A 131 5.28 9.38 -17.00
CA GLN A 131 4.19 8.88 -17.85
C GLN A 131 4.28 7.37 -18.02
N THR A 132 5.48 6.82 -18.15
CA THR A 132 5.69 5.37 -18.23
C THR A 132 5.26 4.70 -16.93
N LEU A 133 5.69 5.23 -15.77
CA LEU A 133 5.28 4.72 -14.46
C LEU A 133 3.77 4.81 -14.27
N GLY A 134 3.16 5.96 -14.62
CA GLY A 134 1.73 6.16 -14.54
C GLY A 134 0.93 5.20 -15.41
N GLU A 135 1.40 4.91 -16.63
CA GLU A 135 0.76 3.94 -17.51
C GLU A 135 0.88 2.50 -16.98
N GLU A 136 2.03 2.11 -16.42
CA GLU A 136 2.17 0.81 -15.76
C GLU A 136 1.26 0.69 -14.53
N ASN A 137 1.13 1.76 -13.75
CA ASN A 137 0.19 1.81 -12.63
C ASN A 137 -1.27 1.69 -13.10
N ARG A 138 -1.66 2.41 -14.16
CA ARG A 138 -2.98 2.29 -14.78
C ARG A 138 -3.25 0.85 -15.18
N LYS A 139 -2.33 0.19 -15.89
CA LYS A 139 -2.46 -1.22 -16.29
C LYS A 139 -2.65 -2.16 -15.10
N LEU A 140 -1.96 -1.94 -13.98
CA LEU A 140 -2.11 -2.75 -12.78
C LEU A 140 -3.49 -2.60 -12.13
N VAL A 141 -4.00 -1.37 -12.04
CA VAL A 141 -5.34 -1.13 -11.49
C VAL A 141 -6.41 -1.66 -12.45
N ALA A 142 -6.32 -1.31 -13.73
CA ALA A 142 -7.21 -1.79 -14.78
C ALA A 142 -7.23 -3.33 -14.83
N GLY A 143 -6.07 -3.99 -14.76
CA GLY A 143 -5.97 -5.45 -14.78
C GLY A 143 -6.47 -6.16 -13.51
N SER A 144 -6.93 -5.42 -12.49
CA SER A 144 -7.42 -6.03 -11.25
C SER A 144 -8.88 -6.48 -11.39
N PRO A 145 -9.24 -7.69 -10.94
CA PRO A 145 -10.62 -8.18 -11.01
C PRO A 145 -11.54 -7.54 -9.96
N LEU A 146 -10.99 -7.02 -8.86
CA LEU A 146 -11.75 -6.48 -7.73
C LEU A 146 -11.10 -5.21 -7.18
N LEU A 147 -11.90 -4.18 -6.90
CA LEU A 147 -11.51 -3.09 -6.00
C LEU A 147 -12.35 -3.13 -4.72
N LEU A 148 -11.73 -2.72 -3.62
CA LEU A 148 -12.35 -2.56 -2.30
C LEU A 148 -12.14 -1.12 -1.82
N GLY A 149 -13.21 -0.33 -1.83
CA GLY A 149 -13.23 0.96 -1.14
C GLY A 149 -13.51 0.75 0.35
N VAL A 150 -12.79 1.48 1.19
CA VAL A 150 -12.89 1.44 2.65
C VAL A 150 -13.25 2.83 3.13
N MET A 151 -14.31 2.94 3.91
CA MET A 151 -14.79 4.21 4.43
C MET A 151 -14.92 4.16 5.95
N LEU A 152 -14.97 5.33 6.56
CA LEU A 152 -15.37 5.51 7.95
C LEU A 152 -16.67 6.30 8.04
N ASP A 153 -17.52 5.91 9.00
CA ASP A 153 -18.74 6.64 9.35
C ASP A 153 -18.37 7.94 10.07
N ARG A 154 -18.82 9.08 9.54
CA ARG A 154 -18.53 10.41 10.11
C ARG A 154 -19.22 10.66 11.44
N SER A 155 -20.20 9.84 11.84
CA SER A 155 -20.73 9.92 13.21
C SER A 155 -19.67 9.56 14.25
N GLU A 156 -18.74 8.67 13.90
CA GLU A 156 -17.64 8.15 14.72
C GLU A 156 -16.29 8.80 14.37
N TYR A 157 -15.97 8.90 13.09
CA TYR A 157 -14.74 9.51 12.60
C TYR A 157 -14.89 11.04 12.51
N ARG A 158 -14.46 11.73 13.56
CA ARG A 158 -14.48 13.20 13.65
C ARG A 158 -13.06 13.77 13.75
N PRO A 159 -12.46 14.19 12.62
CA PRO A 159 -11.10 14.73 12.62
C PRO A 159 -10.88 15.80 13.69
N GLY A 160 -9.80 15.67 14.46
CA GLY A 160 -9.49 16.55 15.58
C GLY A 160 -10.02 16.08 16.94
N GLU A 161 -10.94 15.11 16.96
CA GLU A 161 -11.42 14.45 18.18
C GLU A 161 -10.72 13.10 18.39
N LEU A 162 -10.70 12.63 19.64
CA LEU A 162 -10.10 11.34 20.01
C LEU A 162 -10.81 10.14 19.34
N SER A 163 -12.11 10.26 19.07
CA SER A 163 -12.90 9.26 18.32
C SER A 163 -12.34 8.97 16.92
N SER A 164 -11.73 9.96 16.27
CA SER A 164 -11.07 9.75 14.97
C SER A 164 -9.88 8.80 15.06
N PHE A 165 -9.05 8.93 16.10
CA PHE A 165 -7.93 8.03 16.34
C PHE A 165 -8.41 6.59 16.52
N TYR A 166 -9.44 6.39 17.34
CA TYR A 166 -10.00 5.05 17.57
C TYR A 166 -10.64 4.48 16.31
N SER A 167 -11.30 5.30 15.50
CA SER A 167 -11.88 4.88 14.22
C SER A 167 -10.81 4.41 13.24
N VAL A 168 -9.72 5.16 13.10
CA VAL A 168 -8.59 4.79 12.24
C VAL A 168 -7.89 3.53 12.74
N PHE A 169 -7.67 3.41 14.06
CA PHE A 169 -7.09 2.21 14.66
C PHE A 169 -7.95 0.96 14.41
N SER A 170 -9.26 1.10 14.60
CA SER A 170 -10.25 0.03 14.37
C SER A 170 -10.28 -0.38 12.89
N MET A 171 -10.28 0.58 11.97
CA MET A 171 -10.18 0.32 10.52
C MET A 171 -8.86 -0.38 10.15
N GLY A 172 -7.74 0.01 10.77
CA GLY A 172 -6.45 -0.63 10.56
C GLY A 172 -6.49 -2.12 10.93
N ALA A 173 -7.12 -2.47 12.05
CA ALA A 173 -7.31 -3.86 12.45
C ALA A 173 -8.21 -4.65 11.48
N ALA A 174 -9.31 -4.03 11.01
CA ALA A 174 -10.18 -4.63 9.99
C ALA A 174 -9.43 -4.91 8.69
N MET A 175 -8.61 -3.97 8.24
CA MET A 175 -7.82 -4.15 7.02
C MET A 175 -6.69 -5.17 7.18
N GLU A 176 -6.06 -5.29 8.36
CA GLU A 176 -5.06 -6.35 8.58
C GLU A 176 -5.70 -7.74 8.51
N ASN A 177 -6.92 -7.93 9.05
CA ASN A 177 -7.65 -9.19 8.90
C ASN A 177 -7.91 -9.54 7.43
N VAL A 178 -8.34 -8.57 6.61
CA VAL A 178 -8.49 -8.74 5.16
C VAL A 178 -7.16 -9.13 4.52
N TRP A 179 -6.09 -8.41 4.85
CA TRP A 179 -4.77 -8.60 4.26
C TRP A 179 -4.18 -9.98 4.57
N LEU A 180 -4.28 -10.44 5.83
CA LEU A 180 -3.86 -11.78 6.23
C LEU A 180 -4.67 -12.86 5.49
N THR A 181 -5.99 -12.66 5.38
CA THR A 181 -6.88 -13.60 4.69
C THR A 181 -6.55 -13.73 3.21
N THR A 182 -6.04 -12.68 2.56
CA THR A 182 -5.59 -12.79 1.15
C THR A 182 -4.52 -13.87 0.96
N VAL A 183 -3.63 -14.08 1.95
CA VAL A 183 -2.57 -15.10 1.86
C VAL A 183 -3.17 -16.51 1.81
N GLU A 184 -4.15 -16.79 2.67
CA GLU A 184 -4.84 -18.09 2.70
C GLU A 184 -5.60 -18.36 1.39
N LEU A 185 -6.15 -17.31 0.78
CA LEU A 185 -6.91 -17.40 -0.46
C LEU A 185 -6.05 -17.45 -1.73
N GLY A 186 -4.71 -17.41 -1.61
CA GLY A 186 -3.81 -17.28 -2.78
C GLY A 186 -3.99 -15.96 -3.53
N MET A 187 -4.48 -14.94 -2.82
CA MET A 187 -4.76 -13.61 -3.33
C MET A 187 -3.68 -12.61 -2.90
N GLY A 188 -3.70 -11.46 -3.54
CA GLY A 188 -2.92 -10.31 -3.15
C GLY A 188 -3.79 -9.08 -3.04
N ILE A 189 -3.22 -8.06 -2.41
CA ILE A 189 -3.87 -6.77 -2.19
C ILE A 189 -2.82 -5.66 -2.30
N GLN A 190 -3.24 -4.51 -2.83
CA GLN A 190 -2.40 -3.32 -2.93
C GLN A 190 -3.25 -2.05 -2.81
N PHE A 191 -2.74 -1.04 -2.11
CA PHE A 191 -3.37 0.26 -1.98
C PHE A 191 -3.19 1.08 -3.27
N VAL A 192 -4.29 1.60 -3.84
CA VAL A 192 -4.32 2.59 -4.91
C VAL A 192 -4.18 4.00 -4.31
N SER A 193 -2.95 4.37 -3.93
CA SER A 193 -2.71 5.57 -3.10
C SER A 193 -2.40 6.85 -3.88
N PHE A 194 -1.94 6.78 -5.13
CA PHE A 194 -1.53 7.98 -5.89
C PHE A 194 -2.62 9.06 -6.03
N PRO A 195 -3.91 8.74 -6.15
CA PRO A 195 -4.96 9.75 -6.10
C PRO A 195 -4.98 10.60 -4.82
N MET A 196 -4.40 10.13 -3.71
CA MET A 196 -4.24 10.93 -2.48
C MET A 196 -3.03 11.88 -2.51
N GLU A 197 -2.06 11.62 -3.38
CA GLU A 197 -0.83 12.45 -3.48
C GLU A 197 -1.05 13.73 -4.29
N VAL A 198 -2.18 13.83 -4.99
CA VAL A 198 -2.49 14.94 -5.90
C VAL A 198 -3.80 15.61 -5.48
N PRO A 199 -3.78 16.93 -5.20
CA PRO A 199 -4.97 17.67 -4.82
C PRO A 199 -6.16 17.45 -5.78
N GLY A 200 -7.34 17.21 -5.22
CA GLY A 200 -8.58 17.02 -5.97
C GLY A 200 -8.78 15.64 -6.61
N LYS A 201 -7.73 14.81 -6.77
CA LYS A 201 -7.87 13.48 -7.39
C LYS A 201 -8.62 12.49 -6.51
N TRP A 202 -8.53 12.62 -5.19
CA TRP A 202 -9.31 11.81 -4.26
C TRP A 202 -10.82 12.07 -4.38
N ALA A 203 -11.23 13.34 -4.54
CA ALA A 203 -12.63 13.72 -4.71
C ALA A 203 -13.26 13.10 -5.97
N LEU A 204 -12.47 12.91 -7.05
CA LEU A 204 -12.93 12.19 -8.24
C LEU A 204 -13.29 10.73 -7.93
N LEU A 205 -12.56 10.07 -7.02
CA LEU A 205 -12.90 8.72 -6.59
C LEU A 205 -14.15 8.72 -5.70
N GLU A 206 -14.31 9.69 -4.82
CA GLU A 206 -15.51 9.84 -3.99
C GLU A 206 -16.76 10.02 -4.86
N GLU A 207 -16.69 10.90 -5.87
CA GLU A 207 -17.77 11.11 -6.85
C GLU A 207 -18.07 9.84 -7.65
N LEU A 208 -17.02 9.20 -8.20
CA LEU A 208 -17.15 8.00 -9.01
C LEU A 208 -17.79 6.84 -8.24
N LEU A 209 -17.39 6.65 -6.98
CA LEU A 209 -17.93 5.62 -6.08
C LEU A 209 -19.24 6.04 -5.41
N ARG A 210 -19.70 7.27 -5.65
CA ARG A 210 -20.90 7.87 -5.05
C ARG A 210 -20.88 7.76 -3.53
N VAL A 211 -19.74 8.08 -2.92
CA VAL A 211 -19.56 8.05 -1.47
C VAL A 211 -20.54 9.06 -0.86
N PRO A 212 -21.44 8.63 0.02
CA PRO A 212 -22.45 9.52 0.57
C PRO A 212 -21.83 10.43 1.64
N PRO A 213 -22.44 11.60 1.92
CA PRO A 213 -21.83 12.63 2.76
C PRO A 213 -21.60 12.21 4.21
N GLU A 214 -22.30 11.19 4.71
CA GLU A 214 -22.12 10.60 6.04
C GLU A 214 -20.88 9.68 6.13
N LEU A 215 -20.26 9.33 5.01
CA LEU A 215 -19.06 8.51 4.96
C LEU A 215 -17.83 9.33 4.52
N GLU A 216 -16.66 8.88 4.92
CA GLU A 216 -15.38 9.39 4.43
C GLU A 216 -14.60 8.24 3.76
N LEU A 217 -14.20 8.42 2.49
CA LEU A 217 -13.39 7.44 1.78
C LEU A 217 -11.96 7.48 2.30
N MET A 218 -11.54 6.41 2.96
CA MET A 218 -10.23 6.31 3.60
C MET A 218 -9.19 5.63 2.72
N ALA A 219 -9.60 4.64 1.92
CA ALA A 219 -8.70 3.89 1.07
C ALA A 219 -9.44 3.18 -0.07
N VAL A 220 -8.71 2.91 -1.16
CA VAL A 220 -9.16 2.03 -2.26
C VAL A 220 -8.07 0.99 -2.51
N TYR A 221 -8.40 -0.28 -2.36
CA TYR A 221 -7.49 -1.39 -2.61
C TYR A 221 -7.84 -2.10 -3.90
N ARG A 222 -6.84 -2.58 -4.62
CA ARG A 222 -7.01 -3.61 -5.65
C ARG A 222 -6.75 -4.99 -5.05
N LEU A 223 -7.55 -5.97 -5.43
CA LEU A 223 -7.44 -7.36 -5.00
C LEU A 223 -7.59 -8.31 -6.19
N GLY A 224 -7.01 -9.50 -6.08
CA GLY A 224 -7.14 -10.57 -7.07
C GLY A 224 -6.26 -11.78 -6.74
N TYR A 225 -6.48 -12.87 -7.47
CA TYR A 225 -5.61 -14.05 -7.37
C TYR A 225 -4.23 -13.75 -7.93
N VAL A 226 -3.21 -14.37 -7.33
CA VAL A 226 -1.82 -14.11 -7.68
C VAL A 226 -1.27 -15.27 -8.50
N PRO A 227 -0.55 -15.02 -9.61
CA PRO A 227 0.07 -16.10 -10.38
C PRO A 227 1.12 -16.83 -9.54
N VAL A 228 1.25 -18.15 -9.76
CA VAL A 228 2.24 -19.00 -9.10
C VAL A 228 3.66 -18.49 -9.36
N GLU A 229 3.95 -18.07 -10.59
CA GLU A 229 5.21 -17.45 -10.97
C GLU A 229 5.05 -15.95 -11.14
N GLN A 230 5.83 -15.18 -10.40
CA GLN A 230 5.91 -13.72 -10.53
C GLN A 230 7.28 -13.34 -11.08
N ARG A 231 7.29 -12.63 -12.22
CA ARG A 231 8.51 -12.05 -12.77
C ARG A 231 8.68 -10.64 -12.22
N ARG A 232 9.86 -10.38 -11.65
CA ARG A 232 10.25 -9.04 -11.21
C ARG A 232 10.59 -8.17 -12.44
N PRO A 233 10.15 -6.90 -12.48
CA PRO A 233 10.49 -5.99 -13.57
C PRO A 233 11.99 -5.65 -13.60
N ALA A 234 12.43 -5.02 -14.69
CA ALA A 234 13.84 -4.64 -14.89
C ALA A 234 14.31 -3.57 -13.89
N ILE A 235 13.40 -2.67 -13.50
CA ILE A 235 13.58 -1.73 -12.39
C ILE A 235 12.63 -2.18 -11.29
N ASP A 236 13.18 -2.56 -10.15
CA ASP A 236 12.41 -3.09 -9.03
C ASP A 236 13.12 -2.82 -7.70
N TRP A 237 12.40 -3.04 -6.60
CA TRP A 237 12.93 -2.92 -5.26
C TRP A 237 12.50 -4.11 -4.39
N SER A 238 13.21 -4.31 -3.28
CA SER A 238 12.82 -5.20 -2.19
C SER A 238 12.50 -4.39 -0.93
N SER A 239 11.62 -4.92 -0.09
CA SER A 239 11.24 -4.30 1.19
C SER A 239 10.84 -5.38 2.21
N HIS A 240 11.60 -6.48 2.24
CA HIS A 240 11.27 -7.66 3.04
C HIS A 240 11.83 -7.59 4.46
N GLU A 241 12.83 -6.75 4.67
CA GLU A 241 13.48 -6.57 5.95
C GLU A 241 12.49 -6.00 6.98
N ARG A 242 12.71 -6.41 8.23
CA ARG A 242 12.01 -5.91 9.41
C ARG A 242 13.05 -5.41 10.39
N LYS A 243 12.76 -4.30 11.07
CA LYS A 243 13.58 -3.76 12.16
C LYS A 243 13.93 -4.87 13.17
N LEU A 244 15.11 -4.77 13.77
CA LEU A 244 15.48 -5.58 14.92
C LEU A 244 14.63 -5.20 16.13
N ALA A 245 14.49 -6.10 17.11
CA ALA A 245 13.67 -5.84 18.28
C ALA A 245 14.19 -4.60 19.05
N SER A 246 15.51 -4.48 19.18
CA SER A 246 16.14 -3.30 19.80
C SER A 246 15.81 -1.96 19.12
N GLN A 247 15.38 -1.97 17.86
CA GLN A 247 15.06 -0.74 17.11
C GLN A 247 13.63 -0.23 17.36
N TYR A 248 12.78 -0.98 18.07
CA TYR A 248 11.40 -0.58 18.35
C TYR A 248 10.81 -1.09 19.67
N VAL A 249 11.53 -1.92 20.43
CA VAL A 249 11.13 -2.41 21.75
C VAL A 249 12.01 -1.77 22.81
N PHE A 250 11.37 -1.22 23.84
CA PHE A 250 12.03 -0.65 25.01
C PHE A 250 11.55 -1.37 26.28
N ARG A 251 12.32 -1.30 27.37
CA ARG A 251 12.00 -1.95 28.65
C ARG A 251 11.78 -0.94 29.74
N GLU A 252 10.66 -1.08 30.45
CA GLU A 252 10.16 -0.22 31.52
C GLU A 252 9.87 1.23 31.08
N THR A 253 10.86 1.91 30.49
CA THR A 253 10.77 3.27 29.95
C THR A 253 11.25 3.32 28.50
N CYS A 254 10.94 4.40 27.79
CA CYS A 254 11.43 4.65 26.42
C CYS A 254 12.94 4.98 26.35
N GLU A 255 13.66 4.96 27.48
CA GLU A 255 15.08 5.31 27.51
C GLU A 255 15.99 4.11 27.25
N THR A 256 15.52 2.90 27.55
CA THR A 256 16.34 1.69 27.47
C THR A 256 15.79 0.72 26.42
N PRO A 257 16.43 0.60 25.25
CA PRO A 257 16.07 -0.40 24.25
C PRO A 257 16.24 -1.85 24.74
N GLN A 258 15.42 -2.77 24.23
CA GLN A 258 15.59 -4.21 24.42
C GLN A 258 16.98 -4.67 23.94
N GLN A 259 17.64 -5.52 24.72
CA GLN A 259 18.95 -6.11 24.40
C GLN A 259 18.86 -7.65 24.26
N GLY A 260 19.75 -8.24 23.46
CA GLY A 260 19.89 -9.70 23.38
C GLY A 260 18.76 -10.46 22.67
N TRP A 261 17.94 -9.79 21.84
CA TRP A 261 16.89 -10.39 20.99
C TRP A 261 17.16 -10.22 19.49
N ASP A 262 18.33 -9.67 19.16
CA ASP A 262 18.68 -9.31 17.79
C ASP A 262 19.45 -10.42 17.09
N ASP A 263 19.86 -11.46 17.83
CA ASP A 263 20.64 -12.56 17.31
C ASP A 263 19.79 -13.41 16.33
N PRO A 264 20.36 -13.85 15.20
CA PRO A 264 19.61 -14.60 14.18
C PRO A 264 19.06 -15.94 14.67
N GLU A 265 19.68 -16.52 15.70
CA GLU A 265 19.31 -17.83 16.27
C GLU A 265 17.99 -17.76 17.07
N ASP A 266 17.52 -16.56 17.42
CA ASP A 266 16.27 -16.33 18.15
C ASP A 266 15.02 -16.18 17.25
N ARG A 267 15.13 -16.41 15.92
CA ARG A 267 14.09 -16.07 14.91
C ARG A 267 13.47 -17.22 14.12
#